data_AF-A0A6J7ZS69-F1
#
_entry.id   AF-A0A6J7ZS69-F1
#
_cell.length_a   1.000
_cell.length_b   1.000
_cell.length_c   1.000
_cell.angle_alpha   90.00
_cell.angle_beta   90.00
_cell.angle_gamma   90.00
#
_symmetry.space_group_name_H-M   'P 1'
#
loop_
_entity.id
_entity.type
_entity.pdbx_description
1 polymer ?
#
loop_
_entity_poly.entity_id
_entity_poly.type
_entity_poly.pdbx_seq_one_letter_code
_entity_poly.pdbx_strand_id
1 'polypeptide(L)'
;MLMLRLGVILVLGFCLEGAKSPYFRGPGQHKIKVHCPPNMRDDLENCWLDSYGRGAGRLPDKTPCPSGMRDDGTSCWSDAHIYGKGCCCTIFGCCNRCESGYHDDGCTCRKTDVGIKVTLFQRQGCGPDEEINGLLCYPKCKEGYFASGCCICTPNGGAGIRITFQQRQKCRDGTEAYGDLCYPKCLAGYSPVNLHCIPN
;
A
#
# COMPACT_ATOMS: atom_id res chain seq x y z
N MET A 1 34.64 -26.48 94.12
CA MET A 1 35.01 -25.55 93.02
C MET A 1 34.35 -26.08 91.76
N LEU A 2 33.12 -25.66 91.45
CA LEU A 2 32.76 -24.45 90.69
C LEU A 2 33.52 -24.36 89.36
N MET A 3 32.80 -24.52 88.23
CA MET A 3 32.71 -23.53 87.14
C MET A 3 31.90 -24.10 85.95
N LEU A 4 30.81 -23.39 85.62
CA LEU A 4 30.01 -23.50 84.40
C LEU A 4 30.88 -23.34 83.15
N ARG A 5 30.50 -24.00 82.03
CA ARG A 5 30.60 -23.40 80.68
C ARG A 5 29.41 -23.77 79.81
N LEU A 6 28.55 -22.78 79.56
CA LEU A 6 27.62 -22.73 78.43
C LEU A 6 28.41 -22.72 77.11
N GLY A 7 27.90 -23.41 76.09
CA GLY A 7 28.49 -23.47 74.75
C GLY A 7 27.43 -23.60 73.65
N VAL A 8 26.76 -22.48 73.37
CA VAL A 8 26.23 -22.00 72.08
C VAL A 8 25.84 -23.07 71.03
N ILE A 9 24.54 -23.35 70.94
CA ILE A 9 23.94 -24.00 69.77
C ILE A 9 23.94 -23.00 68.62
N LEU A 10 24.75 -23.27 67.61
CA LEU A 10 24.81 -22.53 66.36
C LEU A 10 23.49 -22.76 65.59
N VAL A 11 22.48 -21.91 65.87
CA VAL A 11 21.29 -21.83 65.03
C VAL A 11 21.75 -21.19 63.72
N LEU A 12 21.98 -22.04 62.71
CA LEU A 12 22.08 -21.62 61.32
C LEU A 12 20.78 -20.88 60.99
N GLY A 13 20.85 -19.55 61.07
CA GLY A 13 19.82 -18.65 60.61
C GLY A 13 19.69 -18.84 59.11
N PHE A 14 18.77 -19.71 58.71
CA PHE A 14 18.10 -19.57 57.42
C PHE A 14 17.49 -18.18 57.42
N CYS A 15 18.17 -17.25 56.75
CA CYS A 15 17.56 -16.01 56.31
C CYS A 15 16.27 -16.41 55.58
N LEU A 16 15.14 -16.19 56.23
CA LEU A 16 13.83 -16.18 55.62
C LEU A 16 13.82 -15.01 54.64
N GLU A 17 14.37 -15.22 53.44
CA GLU A 17 13.99 -14.46 52.26
C GLU A 17 12.47 -14.58 52.18
N GLY A 18 11.79 -13.43 52.26
CA GLY A 18 10.35 -13.35 52.48
C GLY A 18 9.56 -14.33 51.63
N ALA A 19 9.05 -15.38 52.28
CA ALA A 19 8.15 -16.34 51.67
C ALA A 19 6.89 -15.56 51.24
N LYS A 20 6.80 -15.23 49.95
CA LYS A 20 5.55 -14.80 49.33
C LYS A 20 4.54 -15.89 49.64
N SER A 21 3.58 -15.59 50.52
CA SER A 21 2.55 -16.55 50.90
C SER A 21 1.94 -17.12 49.62
N PRO A 22 1.86 -18.46 49.46
CA PRO A 22 1.31 -19.08 48.26
C PRO A 22 -0.15 -18.66 48.01
N TYR A 23 -0.77 -17.97 48.96
CA TYR A 23 -2.12 -17.42 48.87
C TYR A 23 -2.25 -16.03 48.26
N PHE A 24 -1.21 -15.19 48.18
CA PHE A 24 -1.35 -13.81 47.69
C PHE A 24 -0.49 -13.57 46.45
N ARG A 25 -1.12 -13.15 45.35
CA ARG A 25 -0.37 -12.72 44.16
C ARG A 25 0.42 -11.46 44.51
N GLY A 26 1.67 -11.38 44.03
CA GLY A 26 2.55 -10.23 44.29
C GLY A 26 1.97 -8.89 43.82
N PRO A 27 2.67 -7.76 44.00
CA PRO A 27 2.16 -6.45 43.62
C PRO A 27 1.78 -6.41 42.14
N GLY A 28 0.64 -5.77 41.84
CA GLY A 28 0.16 -5.57 40.49
C GLY A 28 1.11 -4.64 39.71
N GLN A 29 1.45 -5.05 38.49
CA GLN A 29 2.30 -4.30 37.57
C GLN A 29 1.46 -3.69 36.45
N HIS A 30 1.88 -2.54 35.94
CA HIS A 30 1.25 -1.95 34.75
C HIS A 30 1.51 -2.81 33.51
N LYS A 31 0.53 -2.82 32.60
CA LYS A 31 0.71 -3.37 31.25
C LYS A 31 1.80 -2.60 30.51
N ILE A 32 2.51 -3.32 29.65
CA ILE A 32 3.46 -2.72 28.73
C ILE A 32 2.76 -2.44 27.40
N LYS A 33 3.08 -1.28 26.81
CA LYS A 33 2.67 -0.95 25.46
C LYS A 33 3.60 -1.63 24.46
N VAL A 34 3.04 -2.49 23.62
CA VAL A 34 3.75 -3.11 22.50
C VAL A 34 3.87 -2.11 21.35
N HIS A 35 5.05 -2.06 20.73
CA HIS A 35 5.30 -1.20 19.57
C HIS A 35 4.50 -1.65 18.34
N CYS A 36 4.19 -0.70 17.44
CA CYS A 36 3.51 -1.03 16.20
C CYS A 36 4.36 -1.94 15.30
N PRO A 37 3.73 -2.83 14.52
CA PRO A 37 4.42 -3.53 13.45
C PRO A 37 5.03 -2.57 12.42
N PRO A 38 6.01 -3.04 11.62
CA PRO A 38 6.53 -2.29 10.48
C PRO A 38 5.41 -1.86 9.53
N ASN A 39 5.59 -0.71 8.87
CA ASN A 39 4.63 -0.11 7.93
C ASN A 39 3.29 0.33 8.55
N MET A 40 3.23 0.47 9.87
CA MET A 40 2.12 1.13 10.55
C MET A 40 2.59 2.40 11.26
N ARG A 41 1.74 3.43 11.24
CA ARG A 41 1.95 4.64 12.02
C ARG A 41 1.49 4.39 13.46
N ASP A 42 2.31 4.75 14.44
CA ASP A 42 1.91 4.82 15.85
C ASP A 42 1.45 6.25 16.15
N ASP A 43 0.16 6.43 16.47
CA ASP A 43 -0.39 7.72 16.90
C ASP A 43 -0.37 7.89 18.44
N LEU A 44 0.46 7.09 19.11
CA LEU A 44 0.57 6.90 20.56
C LEU A 44 -0.52 6.02 21.16
N GLU A 45 -1.73 5.96 20.60
CA GLU A 45 -2.88 5.26 21.19
C GLU A 45 -3.25 3.97 20.44
N ASN A 46 -3.20 4.00 19.11
CA ASN A 46 -3.48 2.93 18.17
C ASN A 46 -2.38 2.78 17.10
N CYS A 47 -2.36 1.64 16.40
CA CYS A 47 -1.58 1.48 15.17
C CYS A 47 -2.48 1.65 13.96
N TRP A 48 -2.08 2.55 13.06
CA TRP A 48 -2.80 2.86 11.83
C TRP A 48 -2.09 2.32 10.61
N LEU A 49 -2.88 1.76 9.69
CA LEU A 49 -2.44 1.48 8.34
C LEU A 49 -2.99 2.58 7.43
N ASP A 50 -2.07 3.40 6.93
CA ASP A 50 -2.40 4.62 6.20
C ASP A 50 -2.39 4.41 4.69
N SER A 51 -3.22 5.19 4.00
CA SER A 51 -3.03 5.49 2.58
C SER A 51 -1.84 6.44 2.39
N TYR A 52 -1.22 6.40 1.23
CA TYR A 52 -0.13 7.31 0.89
C TYR A 52 -0.26 7.87 -0.53
N GLY A 53 0.33 9.05 -0.74
CA GLY A 53 0.31 9.72 -2.04
C GLY A 53 1.34 9.17 -3.02
N ARG A 54 1.03 9.23 -4.31
CA ARG A 54 1.88 8.80 -5.44
C ARG A 54 2.52 9.97 -6.19
N GLY A 55 2.35 11.18 -5.67
CA GLY A 55 2.73 12.43 -6.32
C GLY A 55 1.66 12.96 -7.29
N ALA A 56 2.01 14.02 -8.02
CA ALA A 56 1.12 14.66 -8.99
C ALA A 56 0.99 13.89 -10.32
N GLY A 57 1.90 12.94 -10.56
CA GLY A 57 2.03 12.25 -11.83
C GLY A 57 2.85 13.06 -12.84
N ARG A 58 3.29 12.40 -13.91
CA ARG A 58 3.99 13.04 -15.03
C ARG A 58 3.22 12.86 -16.34
N LEU A 59 3.57 13.66 -17.34
CA LEU A 59 3.03 13.48 -18.68
C LEU A 59 3.53 12.14 -19.27
N PRO A 60 2.66 11.39 -19.96
CA PRO A 60 3.05 10.18 -20.68
C PRO A 60 4.08 10.46 -21.76
N ASP A 61 4.92 9.47 -22.01
CA ASP A 61 5.89 9.50 -23.11
C ASP A 61 5.14 9.36 -24.43
N LYS A 62 5.51 10.20 -25.40
CA LYS A 62 4.86 10.26 -26.71
C LYS A 62 5.71 9.54 -27.75
N THR A 63 5.17 8.47 -28.32
CA THR A 63 5.80 7.77 -29.44
C THR A 63 5.69 8.63 -30.71
N PRO A 64 6.77 8.83 -31.48
CA PRO A 64 6.74 9.57 -32.75
C PRO A 64 5.73 9.00 -33.75
N CYS A 65 5.24 9.83 -34.67
CA CYS A 65 4.35 9.34 -35.71
C CYS A 65 5.07 8.39 -36.67
N PRO A 66 4.34 7.40 -37.24
CA PRO A 66 4.86 6.61 -38.34
C PRO A 66 5.33 7.49 -39.51
N SER A 67 6.29 6.99 -40.28
CA SER A 67 6.82 7.71 -41.45
C SER A 67 5.71 8.05 -42.44
N GLY A 68 5.77 9.26 -43.02
CA GLY A 68 4.78 9.76 -43.97
C GLY A 68 3.48 10.29 -43.34
N MET A 69 3.39 10.34 -42.02
CA MET A 69 2.26 10.95 -41.30
C MET A 69 2.63 12.28 -40.67
N ARG A 70 1.67 13.20 -40.66
CA ARG A 70 1.79 14.48 -39.95
C ARG A 70 1.47 14.28 -38.46
N ASP A 71 2.30 14.83 -37.58
CA ASP A 71 2.01 14.94 -36.15
C ASP A 71 1.33 16.28 -35.86
N ASP A 72 0.07 16.27 -35.41
CA ASP A 72 -0.66 17.49 -35.04
C ASP A 72 -0.50 17.88 -33.56
N GLY A 73 0.35 17.16 -32.82
CA GLY A 73 0.53 17.30 -31.38
C GLY A 73 -0.23 16.25 -30.57
N THR A 74 -1.43 15.87 -31.00
CA THR A 74 -2.29 14.90 -30.29
C THR A 74 -2.37 13.55 -31.00
N SER A 75 -2.34 13.53 -32.32
CA SER A 75 -2.62 12.39 -33.16
C SER A 75 -1.77 12.42 -34.44
N CYS A 76 -1.64 11.27 -35.08
CA CYS A 76 -0.96 11.14 -36.37
C CYS A 76 -1.99 11.09 -37.49
N TRP A 77 -1.82 11.95 -38.48
CA TRP A 77 -2.72 12.11 -39.61
C TRP A 77 -2.09 11.63 -40.90
N SER A 78 -2.92 10.97 -41.71
CA SER A 78 -2.70 10.87 -43.14
C SER A 78 -3.39 12.04 -43.82
N ASP A 79 -2.61 12.86 -44.51
CA ASP A 79 -3.08 14.11 -45.07
C ASP A 79 -3.93 13.89 -46.32
N ALA A 80 -4.91 14.78 -46.49
CA ALA A 80 -5.71 14.81 -47.70
C ALA A 80 -4.81 15.17 -48.88
N HIS A 81 -4.73 14.25 -49.84
CA HIS A 81 -4.13 14.53 -51.14
C HIS A 81 -5.20 14.42 -52.22
N ILE A 82 -5.50 15.57 -52.82
CA ILE A 82 -6.51 15.72 -53.87
C ILE A 82 -5.85 16.51 -55.00
N TYR A 83 -5.94 16.01 -56.22
CA TYR A 83 -5.50 16.73 -57.39
C TYR A 83 -6.55 16.67 -58.49
N GLY A 84 -6.62 17.75 -59.28
CA GLY A 84 -7.49 17.80 -60.45
C GLY A 84 -6.86 17.04 -61.61
N LYS A 85 -7.68 16.32 -62.38
CA LYS A 85 -7.21 15.61 -63.58
C LYS A 85 -6.86 16.52 -64.76
N GLY A 86 -7.00 17.83 -64.59
CA GLY A 86 -6.60 18.84 -65.59
C GLY A 86 -7.58 19.05 -66.75
N CYS A 87 -8.70 18.32 -66.80
CA CYS A 87 -9.78 18.53 -67.79
C CYS A 87 -11.13 18.54 -67.07
N CYS A 88 -11.95 19.58 -67.28
CA CYS A 88 -13.36 19.56 -66.88
C CYS A 88 -14.15 18.69 -67.86
N CYS A 89 -15.07 17.87 -67.35
CA CYS A 89 -16.05 17.10 -68.10
C CYS A 89 -16.94 18.00 -68.97
N THR A 90 -16.45 18.40 -70.14
CA THR A 90 -17.24 18.96 -71.23
C THR A 90 -17.51 17.85 -72.25
N ILE A 91 -18.33 18.15 -73.26
CA ILE A 91 -18.82 17.23 -74.32
C ILE A 91 -17.73 16.40 -75.05
N PHE A 92 -16.44 16.67 -74.85
CA PHE A 92 -15.31 16.11 -75.60
C PHE A 92 -14.46 15.03 -74.91
N GLY A 93 -14.91 14.45 -73.79
CA GLY A 93 -14.41 13.15 -73.33
C GLY A 93 -13.15 13.11 -72.45
N CYS A 94 -13.16 12.04 -71.63
CA CYS A 94 -12.19 11.46 -70.70
C CYS A 94 -11.07 12.31 -70.07
N CYS A 95 -11.24 12.59 -68.78
CA CYS A 95 -10.14 12.92 -67.88
C CYS A 95 -9.18 11.72 -67.72
N ASN A 96 -7.87 11.96 -67.61
CA ASN A 96 -6.86 10.92 -67.38
C ASN A 96 -7.23 9.99 -66.21
N ARG A 97 -6.80 8.73 -66.23
CA ARG A 97 -6.99 7.84 -65.07
C ARG A 97 -6.18 8.37 -63.88
N CYS A 98 -6.73 8.17 -62.68
CA CYS A 98 -6.02 8.51 -61.45
C CYS A 98 -4.76 7.64 -61.28
N GLU A 99 -3.78 8.16 -60.55
CA GLU A 99 -2.64 7.38 -60.08
C GLU A 99 -3.11 6.20 -59.22
N SER A 100 -2.29 5.16 -59.14
CA SER A 100 -2.61 4.00 -58.30
C SER A 100 -2.79 4.42 -56.84
N GLY A 101 -3.87 3.94 -56.21
CA GLY A 101 -4.21 4.30 -54.83
C GLY A 101 -5.07 5.56 -54.66
N TYR A 102 -5.49 6.19 -55.77
CA TYR A 102 -6.45 7.30 -55.74
C TYR A 102 -7.83 6.83 -56.20
N HIS A 103 -8.85 7.33 -55.52
CA HIS A 103 -10.23 7.20 -55.93
C HIS A 103 -10.59 8.28 -56.93
N ASP A 104 -11.30 7.87 -57.98
CA ASP A 104 -11.77 8.72 -59.04
C ASP A 104 -13.16 9.26 -58.71
N ASP A 105 -13.24 10.56 -58.39
CA ASP A 105 -14.51 11.24 -58.15
C ASP A 105 -15.02 11.98 -59.41
N GLY A 106 -14.47 11.66 -60.59
CA GLY A 106 -14.79 12.28 -61.87
C GLY A 106 -13.77 13.35 -62.29
N CYS A 107 -13.92 14.58 -61.80
CA CYS A 107 -13.01 15.69 -62.13
C CYS A 107 -11.72 15.70 -61.27
N THR A 108 -11.77 15.06 -60.10
CA THR A 108 -10.68 15.03 -59.12
C THR A 108 -10.30 13.60 -58.76
N CYS A 109 -9.04 13.41 -58.43
CA CYS A 109 -8.51 12.20 -57.81
C CYS A 109 -8.19 12.50 -56.34
N ARG A 110 -8.66 11.66 -55.42
CA ARG A 110 -8.33 11.80 -53.99
C ARG A 110 -7.79 10.52 -53.40
N LYS A 111 -6.89 10.63 -52.42
CA LYS A 111 -6.59 9.49 -51.54
C LYS A 111 -7.81 9.18 -50.67
N THR A 112 -8.13 7.90 -50.53
CA THR A 112 -9.18 7.42 -49.63
C THR A 112 -8.68 7.25 -48.21
N ASP A 113 -7.39 6.95 -48.05
CA ASP A 113 -6.76 6.73 -46.76
C ASP A 113 -6.35 8.05 -46.09
N VAL A 114 -7.34 8.88 -45.76
CA VAL A 114 -7.18 10.18 -45.10
C VAL A 114 -7.67 10.11 -43.65
N GLY A 115 -7.20 11.02 -42.80
CA GLY A 115 -7.67 11.15 -41.41
C GLY A 115 -6.71 10.62 -40.35
N ILE A 116 -7.20 10.53 -39.10
CA ILE A 116 -6.43 10.05 -37.95
C ILE A 116 -6.09 8.57 -38.13
N LYS A 117 -4.80 8.24 -38.03
CA LYS A 117 -4.28 6.86 -38.08
C LYS A 117 -3.80 6.38 -36.73
N VAL A 118 -3.27 7.27 -35.91
CA VAL A 118 -2.86 6.98 -34.53
C VAL A 118 -3.43 8.05 -33.61
N THR A 119 -4.25 7.64 -32.66
CA THR A 119 -4.83 8.52 -31.64
C THR A 119 -3.83 8.80 -30.52
N LEU A 120 -4.13 9.79 -29.69
CA LEU A 120 -3.34 10.14 -28.50
C LEU A 120 -3.10 8.93 -27.60
N PHE A 121 -4.17 8.17 -27.30
CA PHE A 121 -4.11 7.02 -26.40
C PHE A 121 -3.31 5.84 -26.96
N GLN A 122 -3.20 5.71 -28.28
CA GLN A 122 -2.44 4.63 -28.92
C GLN A 122 -0.94 4.89 -28.93
N ARG A 123 -0.51 6.14 -28.76
CA ARG A 123 0.91 6.55 -28.83
C ARG A 123 1.46 7.09 -27.52
N GLN A 124 0.63 7.17 -26.49
CA GLN A 124 1.04 7.53 -25.13
C GLN A 124 1.33 6.28 -24.32
N GLY A 125 2.47 6.28 -23.65
CA GLY A 125 2.89 5.21 -22.75
C GLY A 125 3.45 5.75 -21.45
N CYS A 126 3.39 4.91 -20.43
CA CYS A 126 4.10 5.13 -19.17
C CYS A 126 5.30 4.20 -19.07
N GLY A 127 6.20 4.47 -18.13
CA GLY A 127 7.32 3.58 -17.84
C GLY A 127 6.85 2.20 -17.30
N PRO A 128 7.74 1.21 -17.23
CA PRO A 128 7.40 -0.15 -16.81
C PRO A 128 6.83 -0.23 -15.38
N ASP A 129 7.26 0.67 -14.49
CA ASP A 129 6.84 0.73 -13.08
C ASP A 129 5.74 1.78 -12.82
N GLU A 130 5.15 2.29 -13.89
CA GLU A 130 4.08 3.29 -13.84
C GLU A 130 2.78 2.73 -14.43
N GLU A 131 1.68 3.40 -14.10
CA GLU A 131 0.37 3.15 -14.69
C GLU A 131 -0.29 4.47 -15.10
N ILE A 132 -1.15 4.40 -16.12
CA ILE A 132 -1.87 5.56 -16.61
C ILE A 132 -3.16 5.75 -15.81
N ASN A 133 -3.35 6.95 -15.27
CA ASN A 133 -4.60 7.35 -14.63
C ASN A 133 -4.89 8.82 -15.00
N GLY A 134 -6.06 9.10 -15.57
CA GLY A 134 -6.46 10.47 -15.91
C GLY A 134 -5.47 11.20 -16.84
N LEU A 135 -4.94 10.52 -17.86
CA LEU A 135 -3.94 11.03 -18.82
C LEU A 135 -2.54 11.31 -18.23
N LEU A 136 -2.27 10.91 -16.99
CA LEU A 136 -0.97 11.05 -16.35
C LEU A 136 -0.41 9.68 -15.96
N CYS A 137 0.91 9.60 -15.95
CA CYS A 137 1.64 8.43 -15.46
C CYS A 137 1.93 8.61 -13.97
N TYR A 138 1.56 7.60 -13.19
CA TYR A 138 1.83 7.53 -11.75
C TYR A 138 2.64 6.27 -11.44
N PRO A 139 3.52 6.32 -10.43
CA PRO A 139 4.13 5.11 -9.89
C PRO A 139 3.07 4.11 -9.44
N LYS A 140 3.30 2.83 -9.70
CA LYS A 140 2.45 1.74 -9.19
C LYS A 140 2.44 1.73 -7.66
N CYS A 141 1.33 1.26 -7.09
CA CYS A 141 1.24 1.07 -5.66
C CYS A 141 2.12 -0.08 -5.18
N LYS A 142 2.60 0.02 -3.93
CA LYS A 142 3.30 -1.06 -3.23
C LYS A 142 2.37 -2.25 -3.07
N GLU A 143 2.97 -3.43 -2.88
CA GLU A 143 2.20 -4.63 -2.60
C GLU A 143 1.27 -4.43 -1.39
N GLY A 144 0.05 -4.96 -1.47
CA GLY A 144 -0.97 -4.77 -0.44
C GLY A 144 -1.74 -3.45 -0.55
N TYR A 145 -1.48 -2.64 -1.58
CA TYR A 145 -2.20 -1.40 -1.86
C TYR A 145 -2.76 -1.38 -3.28
N PHE A 146 -3.85 -0.63 -3.47
CA PHE A 146 -4.44 -0.38 -4.78
C PHE A 146 -4.59 1.12 -5.06
N ALA A 147 -4.63 1.46 -6.34
CA ALA A 147 -4.83 2.82 -6.81
C ALA A 147 -6.27 3.29 -6.54
N SER A 148 -6.43 4.27 -5.65
CA SER A 148 -7.70 4.91 -5.37
C SER A 148 -7.71 6.30 -6.00
N GLY A 149 -8.29 6.41 -7.21
CA GLY A 149 -8.17 7.62 -8.02
C GLY A 149 -6.77 7.76 -8.64
N CYS A 150 -6.37 8.99 -8.96
CA CYS A 150 -5.12 9.23 -9.68
C CYS A 150 -3.88 9.15 -8.77
N CYS A 151 -3.96 9.67 -7.55
CA CYS A 151 -2.77 10.04 -6.78
C CYS A 151 -2.66 9.39 -5.40
N ILE A 152 -3.56 8.46 -5.03
CA ILE A 152 -3.57 7.83 -3.70
C ILE A 152 -3.47 6.32 -3.83
N CYS A 153 -2.54 5.71 -3.08
CA CYS A 153 -2.52 4.28 -2.80
C CYS A 153 -3.27 4.01 -1.50
N THR A 154 -4.28 3.15 -1.55
CA THR A 154 -5.07 2.74 -0.39
C THR A 154 -4.79 1.27 -0.06
N PRO A 155 -4.66 0.89 1.23
CA PRO A 155 -4.43 -0.50 1.59
C PRO A 155 -5.58 -1.41 1.16
N ASN A 156 -5.28 -2.65 0.81
CA ASN A 156 -6.26 -3.69 0.56
C ASN A 156 -7.04 -3.95 1.87
N GLY A 157 -8.29 -3.51 1.93
CA GLY A 157 -9.10 -3.50 3.15
C GLY A 157 -9.24 -2.13 3.83
N GLY A 158 -8.85 -1.04 3.16
CA GLY A 158 -9.06 0.34 3.57
C GLY A 158 -7.97 0.91 4.48
N ALA A 159 -7.91 2.23 4.60
CA ALA A 159 -7.08 2.88 5.61
C ALA A 159 -7.81 2.87 6.96
N GLY A 160 -7.07 2.72 8.06
CA GLY A 160 -7.69 2.72 9.39
C GLY A 160 -6.85 2.12 10.51
N ILE A 161 -7.44 2.12 11.71
CA ILE A 161 -6.88 1.46 12.90
C ILE A 161 -6.83 -0.04 12.65
N ARG A 162 -5.64 -0.62 12.82
CA ARG A 162 -5.43 -2.08 12.74
C ARG A 162 -5.18 -2.73 14.09
N ILE A 163 -4.59 -1.97 15.01
CA ILE A 163 -4.35 -2.44 16.37
C ILE A 163 -4.81 -1.35 17.33
N THR A 164 -5.78 -1.67 18.18
CA THR A 164 -6.31 -0.72 19.16
C THR A 164 -5.41 -0.61 20.38
N PHE A 165 -5.58 0.44 21.18
CA PHE A 165 -4.91 0.58 22.47
C PHE A 165 -4.94 -0.71 23.30
N GLN A 166 -6.11 -1.30 23.48
CA GLN A 166 -6.30 -2.48 24.32
C GLN A 166 -5.53 -3.70 23.80
N GLN A 167 -5.44 -3.86 22.48
CA GLN A 167 -4.70 -4.97 21.85
C GLN A 167 -3.18 -4.81 22.01
N ARG A 168 -2.69 -3.58 22.21
CA ARG A 168 -1.27 -3.27 22.42
C ARG A 168 -0.85 -3.33 23.88
N GLN A 169 -1.79 -3.33 24.82
CA GLN A 169 -1.49 -3.45 26.25
C GLN A 169 -1.34 -4.92 26.64
N LYS A 170 -0.10 -5.37 26.88
CA LYS A 170 0.20 -6.75 27.24
C LYS A 170 0.89 -6.86 28.60
N CYS A 171 0.74 -8.01 29.23
CA CYS A 171 1.51 -8.36 30.42
C CYS A 171 2.89 -8.88 30.02
N ARG A 172 3.89 -8.64 30.90
CA ARG A 172 5.24 -9.19 30.74
C ARG A 172 5.20 -10.71 30.94
N ASP A 173 6.22 -11.39 30.42
CA ASP A 173 6.36 -12.83 30.60
C ASP A 173 6.39 -13.20 32.10
N GLY A 174 5.73 -14.31 32.43
CA GLY A 174 5.56 -14.75 33.82
C GLY A 174 4.43 -14.07 34.60
N THR A 175 3.75 -13.07 34.02
CA THR A 175 2.55 -12.45 34.59
C THR A 175 1.30 -12.75 33.76
N GLU A 176 0.13 -12.58 34.36
CA GLU A 176 -1.19 -12.72 33.73
C GLU A 176 -2.07 -11.51 34.05
N ALA A 177 -3.00 -11.20 33.15
CA ALA A 177 -3.86 -10.04 33.29
C ALA A 177 -4.97 -10.29 34.31
N TYR A 178 -5.19 -9.32 35.19
CA TYR A 178 -6.40 -9.24 36.03
C TYR A 178 -6.86 -7.78 36.04
N GLY A 179 -7.92 -7.50 35.27
CA GLY A 179 -8.33 -6.13 34.96
C GLY A 179 -7.26 -5.37 34.14
N ASP A 180 -6.92 -4.17 34.61
CA ASP A 180 -5.93 -3.29 33.96
C ASP A 180 -4.49 -3.54 34.40
N LEU A 181 -4.28 -4.43 35.38
CA LEU A 181 -2.96 -4.76 35.92
C LEU A 181 -2.56 -6.20 35.58
N CYS A 182 -1.27 -6.45 35.70
CA CYS A 182 -0.62 -7.74 35.51
C CYS A 182 -0.12 -8.27 36.85
N TYR A 183 -0.45 -9.52 37.16
CA TYR A 183 -0.05 -10.18 38.40
C TYR A 183 0.82 -11.40 38.08
N PRO A 184 1.74 -11.80 38.97
CA PRO A 184 2.46 -13.06 38.81
C PRO A 184 1.51 -14.23 38.65
N LYS A 185 1.82 -15.15 37.73
CA LYS A 185 1.08 -16.40 37.59
C LYS A 185 1.18 -17.24 38.86
N CYS A 186 0.13 -17.97 39.20
CA CYS A 186 0.18 -18.95 40.29
C CYS A 186 1.19 -20.07 39.98
N LEU A 187 1.77 -20.65 41.02
CA LEU A 187 2.63 -21.82 40.90
C LEU A 187 1.82 -23.02 40.41
N ALA A 188 2.51 -24.01 39.83
CA ALA A 188 1.87 -25.26 39.40
C ALA A 188 1.11 -25.91 40.58
N GLY A 189 -0.13 -26.36 40.33
CA GLY A 189 -1.02 -26.92 41.35
C GLY A 189 -1.90 -25.91 42.08
N TYR A 190 -1.82 -24.62 41.73
CA TYR A 190 -2.69 -23.58 42.25
C TYR A 190 -3.46 -22.88 41.13
N SER A 191 -4.74 -22.59 41.36
CA SER A 191 -5.60 -21.79 40.48
C SER A 191 -5.79 -20.37 41.03
N PRO A 192 -5.82 -19.36 40.16
CA PRO A 192 -6.10 -17.99 40.56
C PRO A 192 -7.59 -17.79 40.90
N VAL A 193 -7.86 -17.24 42.08
CA VAL A 193 -9.18 -16.72 42.48
C VAL A 193 -9.00 -15.28 42.94
N ASN A 194 -9.41 -14.32 42.11
CA ASN A 194 -9.09 -12.92 42.30
C ASN A 194 -7.59 -12.72 42.54
N LEU A 195 -7.17 -11.93 43.53
CA LEU A 195 -5.75 -11.70 43.84
C LEU A 195 -5.08 -12.85 44.61
N HIS A 196 -5.77 -13.98 44.75
CA HIS A 196 -5.28 -15.14 45.50
C HIS A 196 -4.98 -16.33 44.60
N CYS A 197 -4.06 -17.18 45.05
CA CYS A 197 -3.80 -18.49 44.46
C CYS A 197 -4.28 -19.55 45.45
N ILE A 198 -5.13 -20.47 45.00
CA ILE A 198 -5.73 -21.53 45.83
C ILE A 198 -5.31 -22.89 45.25
N PRO A 199 -4.99 -23.90 46.08
CA PRO A 199 -4.71 -25.25 45.57
C PRO A 199 -5.84 -25.79 44.69
N ASN A 200 -5.49 -26.50 43.62
CA ASN A 200 -6.42 -27.19 42.73
C ASN A 200 -7.14 -28.36 43.42
#